data_AF-A0A382A4X9-F1
#
_entry.id   AF-A0A382A4X9-F1
#
_cell.length_a   1.000
_cell.length_b   1.000
_cell.length_c   1.000
_cell.angle_alpha   90.00
_cell.angle_beta   90.00
_cell.angle_gamma   90.00
#
_symmetry.space_group_name_H-M   'P 1'
#
loop_
_entity.id
_entity.type
_entity.pdbx_description
1 polymer ?
#
loop_
_entity_poly.entity_id
_entity_poly.type
_entity_poly.pdbx_seq_one_letter_code
_entity_poly.pdbx_strand_id
1 'polypeptide(L)'
;MVEDLIPEMRTQRAKMVIVIDEFGGTAGLVTLEDLIEEIVGEIQDEHEADEPVSFEDLSDNRVRIWGGVAVREVNDRLGLELPE
;
A
#
# COMPACT_ATOMS: atom_id res chain seq x y z
N MET A 1 16.19 -17.52 -9.22
CA MET A 1 15.83 -16.91 -7.92
C MET A 1 15.16 -15.57 -8.20
N VAL A 2 14.51 -14.94 -7.22
CA VAL A 2 13.85 -13.63 -7.40
C VAL A 2 14.80 -12.59 -8.01
N GLU A 3 16.07 -12.68 -7.63
CA GLU A 3 17.20 -11.88 -8.10
C GLU A 3 17.46 -11.96 -9.62
N ASP A 4 17.11 -13.08 -10.28
CA ASP A 4 17.30 -13.27 -11.72
C ASP A 4 16.17 -12.64 -12.54
N LEU A 5 14.97 -12.52 -11.95
CA LEU A 5 13.79 -11.97 -12.61
C LEU A 5 13.88 -10.45 -12.78
N ILE A 6 14.50 -9.76 -11.82
CA ILE A 6 14.70 -8.31 -11.84
C ILE A 6 15.48 -7.83 -13.08
N PRO A 7 16.68 -8.34 -13.40
CA PRO A 7 17.40 -7.93 -14.59
C PRO A 7 16.65 -8.28 -15.88
N GLU A 8 15.92 -9.40 -15.92
CA GLU A 8 15.11 -9.78 -17.07
C GLU A 8 13.95 -8.80 -17.32
N MET A 9 13.18 -8.48 -16.29
CA MET A 9 12.09 -7.48 -16.36
C MET A 9 12.63 -6.09 -16.73
N ARG A 10 13.80 -5.70 -16.23
CA ARG A 10 14.47 -4.44 -16.60
C ARG A 10 14.89 -4.41 -18.07
N THR A 11 15.50 -5.48 -18.57
CA THR A 11 15.92 -5.57 -19.98
C THR A 11 14.72 -5.52 -20.92
N GLN A 12 13.62 -6.18 -20.56
CA GLN A 12 12.39 -6.19 -21.35
C GLN A 12 11.53 -4.93 -21.16
N ARG A 13 11.91 -4.02 -20.25
CA ARG A 13 11.10 -2.87 -19.82
C ARG A 13 9.68 -3.26 -19.38
N ALA A 14 9.54 -4.46 -18.80
CA ALA A 14 8.29 -4.97 -18.28
C ALA A 14 8.12 -4.54 -16.82
N LYS A 15 7.06 -3.79 -16.53
CA LYS A 15 6.72 -3.38 -15.15
C LYS A 15 5.95 -4.46 -14.38
N MET A 16 5.31 -5.37 -15.10
CA MET A 16 4.47 -6.44 -14.56
C MET A 16 4.61 -7.67 -15.44
N VAL A 17 4.62 -8.84 -14.81
CA VAL A 17 4.63 -10.14 -15.49
C VAL A 17 3.59 -11.07 -14.88
N ILE A 18 3.11 -12.02 -15.68
CA ILE A 18 2.19 -13.08 -15.24
C ILE A 18 3.01 -14.31 -14.89
N VAL A 19 2.77 -14.88 -13.72
CA VAL A 19 3.39 -16.12 -13.25
C VAL A 19 2.52 -17.30 -13.69
N ILE A 20 3.14 -18.28 -14.33
CA ILE A 20 2.48 -19.48 -14.83
C ILE A 20 2.91 -20.67 -13.95
N ASP A 21 1.95 -21.51 -13.56
CA ASP A 21 2.20 -22.74 -12.82
C ASP A 21 2.70 -23.89 -13.72
N GLU A 22 3.05 -25.01 -13.11
CA GLU A 22 3.57 -26.21 -13.80
C GLU A 22 2.55 -26.90 -14.74
N PHE A 23 1.28 -26.56 -14.64
CA PHE A 23 0.19 -27.07 -15.47
C PHE A 23 -0.23 -26.08 -16.56
N GLY A 24 0.44 -24.93 -16.68
CA GLY A 24 0.12 -23.88 -17.63
C GLY A 24 -1.03 -22.96 -17.18
N GLY A 25 -1.48 -23.07 -15.93
CA GLY A 25 -2.42 -22.17 -15.30
C GLY A 25 -1.77 -20.88 -14.83
N THR A 26 -2.57 -19.82 -14.64
CA THR A 26 -2.07 -18.58 -14.04
C THR A 26 -1.93 -18.77 -12.53
N ALA A 27 -0.70 -18.72 -12.04
CA ALA A 27 -0.41 -18.70 -10.60
C ALA A 27 -0.63 -17.31 -9.99
N GLY A 28 -0.39 -16.24 -10.77
CA GLY A 28 -0.58 -14.86 -10.33
C GLY A 28 0.07 -13.83 -11.24
N LEU A 29 0.29 -12.64 -10.70
CA LEU A 29 1.09 -11.57 -11.32
C LEU A 29 2.10 -11.06 -10.32
N VAL A 30 3.18 -10.46 -10.81
CA VAL A 30 4.18 -9.78 -9.98
C VAL A 30 4.65 -8.51 -10.67
N THR A 31 4.90 -7.46 -9.90
CA THR A 31 5.45 -6.20 -10.40
C THR A 31 6.93 -6.10 -10.09
N LEU A 32 7.63 -5.24 -10.85
CA LEU A 32 9.04 -4.96 -10.57
C LEU A 32 9.24 -4.30 -9.20
N GLU A 33 8.24 -3.57 -8.73
CA GLU A 33 8.23 -2.84 -7.46
C GLU A 33 8.24 -3.85 -6.29
N ASP A 34 7.32 -4.81 -6.29
CA ASP A 34 7.24 -5.90 -5.29
C ASP A 34 8.57 -6.66 -5.16
N LEU A 35 9.23 -6.95 -6.30
CA LEU A 35 10.49 -7.70 -6.30
C LEU A 35 11.65 -6.92 -5.70
N ILE A 36 11.64 -5.59 -5.84
CA ILE A 36 12.66 -4.72 -5.27
C ILE A 36 12.43 -4.55 -3.77
N GLU A 37 11.17 -4.43 -3.34
CA GLU A 37 10.77 -4.31 -1.94
C GLU A 37 11.19 -5.54 -1.12
N GLU A 38 11.06 -6.76 -1.64
CA GLU A 38 11.51 -7.98 -0.95
C GLU A 38 13.02 -8.00 -0.65
N ILE A 39 13.83 -7.31 -1.46
CA ILE A 39 15.30 -7.26 -1.29
C ILE A 39 15.72 -6.07 -0.42
N VAL A 40 15.09 -4.92 -0.61
CA VAL A 40 15.51 -3.64 -0.01
C VAL A 40 14.70 -3.28 1.25
N GLY A 41 13.51 -3.86 1.42
CA GLY A 41 12.49 -3.43 2.39
C GLY A 41 11.65 -2.27 1.84
N GLU A 42 10.75 -1.72 2.66
CA GLU A 42 9.97 -0.52 2.33
C GLU A 42 10.92 0.64 1.99
N ILE A 43 11.06 0.95 0.71
CA ILE A 43 11.80 2.12 0.26
C ILE A 43 10.86 3.31 0.43
N GLN A 44 10.95 4.00 1.57
CA GLN A 44 10.23 5.25 1.79
C GLN A 44 10.55 6.23 0.67
N ASP A 45 9.57 6.53 -0.17
CA ASP A 45 9.69 7.58 -1.19
C ASP A 45 9.79 8.95 -0.46
N GLU A 46 10.59 9.87 -0.96
CA GLU A 46 10.65 11.25 -0.45
C GLU A 46 9.30 11.99 -0.59
N HIS A 47 8.37 11.41 -1.36
CA HIS A 47 6.98 11.84 -1.52
C HIS A 47 5.95 11.05 -0.70
N GLU A 48 6.34 9.96 -0.04
CA GLU A 48 5.55 9.33 1.03
C GLU A 48 5.68 10.19 2.29
N ALA A 49 5.04 11.36 2.25
CA ALA A 49 4.66 12.03 3.48
C ALA A 49 3.90 11.01 4.32
N ASP A 50 4.35 10.82 5.57
CA ASP A 50 3.76 9.93 6.57
C ASP A 50 2.27 9.70 6.28
N GLU A 51 1.85 8.45 6.10
CA GLU A 51 0.43 8.10 5.96
C GLU A 51 -0.36 8.98 6.93
N PRO A 52 -1.31 9.79 6.43
CA PRO A 52 -1.86 10.85 7.24
C PRO A 52 -2.52 10.22 8.47
N VAL A 53 -2.01 10.60 9.64
CA VAL A 53 -2.48 10.06 10.93
C VAL A 53 -4.00 10.18 10.97
N SER A 54 -4.69 9.04 10.95
CA SER A 54 -6.13 9.00 10.73
C SER A 54 -6.89 9.75 11.84
N PHE A 55 -6.38 9.66 13.07
CA PHE A 55 -6.89 10.39 14.24
C PHE A 55 -5.73 10.84 15.12
N GLU A 56 -5.67 12.14 15.39
CA GLU A 56 -4.72 12.76 16.31
C GLU A 56 -5.50 13.34 17.50
N ASP A 57 -5.31 12.76 18.69
CA ASP A 57 -5.91 13.27 19.92
C ASP A 57 -5.23 14.58 20.32
N LEU A 58 -6.01 15.65 20.39
CA LEU A 58 -5.58 16.96 20.84
C LEU A 58 -6.01 17.18 22.30
N SER A 59 -5.42 18.17 22.95
CA SER A 59 -5.89 18.59 24.27
C SER A 59 -7.33 19.12 24.21
N ASP A 60 -7.99 19.11 25.36
CA ASP A 60 -9.31 19.74 25.56
C ASP A 60 -10.46 19.04 24.83
N ASN A 61 -10.44 17.70 24.81
CA ASN A 61 -11.50 16.88 24.21
C ASN A 61 -11.70 17.18 22.71
N ARG A 62 -10.59 17.43 22.01
CA ARG A 62 -10.54 17.69 20.57
C ARG A 62 -9.79 16.55 19.89
N VAL A 63 -10.19 16.23 18.67
CA VAL A 63 -9.51 15.26 17.82
C VAL A 63 -9.37 15.88 16.44
N ARG A 64 -8.19 15.76 15.84
CA ARG A 64 -7.98 16.07 14.42
C ARG A 64 -8.09 14.78 13.63
N ILE A 65 -8.86 14.80 12.55
CA ILE A 65 -9.16 13.63 11.73
C ILE A 65 -8.72 13.94 10.31
N TRP A 66 -8.05 12.98 9.66
CA TRP A 66 -7.72 13.11 8.25
C TRP A 66 -8.98 13.07 7.37
N GLY A 67 -9.06 13.94 6.36
CA GLY A 67 -10.28 14.16 5.58
C GLY A 67 -10.75 12.97 4.74
N GLY A 68 -9.92 11.95 4.51
CA GLY A 68 -10.33 10.74 3.80
C GLY A 68 -10.69 9.56 4.71
N VAL A 69 -10.72 9.75 6.03
CA VAL A 69 -11.35 8.77 6.93
C VAL A 69 -12.85 8.74 6.65
N ALA A 70 -13.42 7.54 6.51
CA ALA A 70 -14.86 7.39 6.26
C ALA A 70 -15.69 7.90 7.46
N VAL A 71 -16.80 8.59 7.19
CA VAL A 71 -17.71 9.10 8.24
C VAL A 71 -18.17 7.98 9.18
N ARG A 72 -18.41 6.78 8.64
CA ARG A 72 -18.76 5.57 9.40
C ARG A 72 -17.71 5.23 10.47
N GLU A 73 -16.43 5.32 10.13
CA GLU A 73 -15.33 5.03 11.05
C GLU A 73 -15.19 6.11 12.14
N VAL A 74 -15.41 7.38 11.78
CA VAL A 74 -15.47 8.48 12.75
C VAL A 74 -16.60 8.26 13.76
N ASN A 75 -17.79 7.88 13.29
CA ASN A 75 -18.93 7.56 14.14
C ASN A 75 -18.64 6.36 15.06
N ASP A 76 -18.08 5.27 14.53
CA ASP A 76 -17.74 4.07 15.29
C ASP A 76 -16.71 4.37 16.41
N ARG A 77 -15.68 5.18 16.12
CA ARG A 77 -14.60 5.49 17.07
C ARG A 77 -15.00 6.53 18.12
N LEU A 78 -15.72 7.57 17.72
CA LEU A 78 -16.05 8.71 18.60
C LEU A 78 -17.46 8.61 19.21
N GLY A 79 -18.24 7.60 18.84
CA GLY A 79 -19.62 7.44 19.29
C GLY A 79 -20.53 8.56 18.79
N LEU A 80 -20.30 9.02 17.55
CA LEU A 80 -21.06 10.10 16.92
C LEU A 80 -22.10 9.55 15.94
N GLU A 81 -23.06 10.40 15.57
CA GLU A 81 -24.10 10.11 14.57
C GLU A 81 -24.04 11.15 13.43
N LEU A 82 -22.86 11.32 12.83
CA LEU A 82 -22.67 12.21 11.69
C LEU A 82 -23.37 11.65 10.42
N PRO A 83 -23.96 12.50 9.58
CA PRO A 83 -24.57 12.10 8.32
C PRO A 83 -23.51 11.68 7.28
N GLU A 84 -23.82 10.62 6.51
CA GLU A 84 -23.01 10.12 5.39
C GLU A 84 -23.19 10.92 4.09
#